data_AF-A0A4C1UXT5-F1
#
_entry.id   AF-A0A4C1UXT5-F1
#
_cell.length_a   1.000
_cell.length_b   1.000
_cell.length_c   1.000
_cell.angle_alpha   90.00
_cell.angle_beta   90.00
_cell.angle_gamma   90.00
#
_symmetry.space_group_name_H-M   'P 1'
#
loop_
_entity.id
_entity.type
_entity.pdbx_description
1 polymer ?
#
loop_
_entity_poly.entity_id
_entity_poly.type
_entity_poly.pdbx_seq_one_letter_code
_entity_poly.pdbx_strand_id
1 'polypeptide(L)'
;MLFKSCKITFKSVTRRLALGAELVYQSGARVVGGEIAVTSAAARYTMDDSEVSGTLGAAGFHVCYFKQASEQLQVVAEMDTSFRGMESVGTIGYQVTIPKADLVFRGMVDSNWNIGAVLEKKLQPLPFTFALSGMANQAKQQFKFGCGLIIG
;
A
#
# COMPACT_ATOMS: atom_id res chain seq x y z
N MET A 1 -5.70 -18.47 16.93
CA MET A 1 -4.97 -17.21 16.78
C MET A 1 -5.82 -16.14 17.45
N LEU A 2 -5.60 -15.87 18.74
CA LEU A 2 -6.45 -14.93 19.50
C LEU A 2 -5.75 -13.56 19.55
N PHE A 3 -6.12 -12.67 18.63
CA PHE A 3 -5.90 -11.24 18.81
C PHE A 3 -6.73 -10.82 20.03
N LYS A 4 -6.10 -10.59 21.19
CA LYS A 4 -6.82 -10.31 22.45
C LYS A 4 -7.17 -8.84 22.62
N SER A 5 -6.44 -7.92 21.98
CA SER A 5 -6.83 -6.51 21.91
C SER A 5 -6.00 -5.77 20.85
N CYS A 6 -6.68 -5.05 19.96
CA CYS A 6 -6.07 -4.05 19.07
C CYS A 6 -6.73 -2.72 19.41
N LYS A 7 -5.97 -1.80 19.99
CA LYS A 7 -6.48 -0.46 20.35
C LYS A 7 -5.77 0.57 19.48
N ILE A 8 -6.52 1.16 18.55
CA ILE A 8 -6.03 2.22 17.66
C ILE A 8 -6.63 3.53 18.16
N THR A 9 -5.78 4.47 18.58
CA THR A 9 -6.20 5.83 18.91
C THR A 9 -5.62 6.75 17.85
N PHE A 10 -6.47 7.38 17.04
CA PHE A 10 -6.05 8.33 16.00
C PHE A 10 -6.77 9.65 16.22
N LYS A 11 -6.02 10.74 16.39
CA LYS A 11 -6.57 12.05 16.71
C LYS A 11 -5.91 13.11 15.85
N SER A 12 -6.74 13.93 15.20
CA SER A 12 -6.28 15.13 14.52
C SER A 12 -5.78 16.13 15.58
N VAL A 13 -4.49 16.45 15.51
CA VAL A 13 -3.86 17.47 16.37
C VAL A 13 -4.01 18.84 15.70
N THR A 14 -3.91 18.88 14.38
CA THR A 14 -4.09 20.07 13.54
C THR A 14 -4.97 19.70 12.35
N ARG A 15 -5.60 20.68 11.68
CA ARG A 15 -6.39 20.45 10.45
C ARG A 15 -5.65 19.64 9.36
N ARG A 16 -4.32 19.70 9.37
CA ARG A 16 -3.43 19.03 8.41
C ARG A 16 -2.63 17.86 9.02
N LEU A 17 -2.62 17.70 10.35
CA LEU A 17 -1.80 16.69 11.02
C LEU A 17 -2.67 15.84 11.94
N ALA A 18 -2.65 14.53 11.72
CA ALA A 18 -3.25 13.56 12.59
C ALA A 18 -2.19 12.57 13.09
N LEU A 19 -2.21 12.32 14.39
CA LEU A 19 -1.30 11.41 15.06
C LEU A 19 -2.11 10.31 15.72
N GLY A 20 -1.56 9.11 15.75
CA GLY A 20 -2.16 8.01 16.45
C GLY A 20 -1.16 7.03 17.00
N ALA A 21 -1.66 6.13 17.82
CA ALA A 21 -0.90 5.00 18.34
C ALA A 21 -1.76 3.74 18.23
N GLU A 22 -1.11 2.65 17.91
CA GLU A 22 -1.66 1.33 17.78
C GLU A 22 -0.95 0.45 18.82
N LEU A 23 -1.74 -0.27 19.62
CA LEU A 23 -1.24 -1.32 20.49
C LEU A 23 -1.87 -2.64 20.06
N VAL A 24 -1.03 -3.57 19.61
CA VAL A 24 -1.42 -4.91 19.18
C VAL A 24 -0.92 -5.91 20.21
N TYR A 25 -1.85 -6.59 20.86
CA TYR A 25 -1.54 -7.66 21.80
C TYR A 25 -1.83 -9.04 21.19
N GLN A 26 -0.78 -9.81 20.95
CA GLN A 26 -0.88 -11.18 20.47
C GLN A 26 -0.44 -12.15 21.57
N SER A 27 -1.34 -13.06 21.94
CA SER A 27 -1.05 -14.15 22.87
C SER A 27 -1.38 -15.47 22.19
N GLY A 28 -0.43 -16.42 22.22
CA GLY A 28 -0.61 -17.72 21.58
C GLY A 28 0.56 -18.68 21.75
N ALA A 29 0.26 -19.97 21.83
CA ALA A 29 1.23 -21.06 22.08
C ALA A 29 2.33 -21.23 21.01
N ARG A 30 2.31 -20.44 19.93
CA ARG A 30 3.30 -20.44 18.84
C ARG A 30 4.36 -19.33 18.99
N VAL A 31 4.28 -18.56 20.07
CA VAL A 31 5.21 -17.48 20.41
C VAL A 31 6.11 -17.95 21.56
N VAL A 32 7.42 -17.97 21.36
CA VAL A 32 8.40 -18.24 22.42
C VAL A 32 8.29 -17.11 23.45
N GLY A 33 7.74 -17.40 24.63
CA GLY A 33 7.47 -16.40 25.68
C GLY A 33 5.99 -16.06 25.93
N GLY A 34 5.05 -16.66 25.17
CA GLY A 34 3.61 -16.66 25.49
C GLY A 34 2.81 -15.41 25.12
N GLU A 35 3.42 -14.22 25.15
CA GLU A 35 2.75 -12.93 24.91
C GLU A 35 3.67 -11.93 24.17
N ILE A 36 3.18 -11.27 23.12
CA ILE A 36 3.83 -10.15 22.44
C ILE A 36 2.89 -8.96 22.44
N ALA A 37 3.37 -7.84 22.99
CA ALA A 37 2.77 -6.53 22.81
C ALA A 37 3.61 -5.75 21.80
N VAL A 38 3.04 -5.40 20.65
CA VAL A 38 3.65 -4.48 19.69
C VAL A 38 2.95 -3.14 19.80
N THR A 39 3.73 -2.09 20.09
CA THR A 39 3.25 -0.71 20.03
C THR A 39 3.79 -0.09 18.75
N SER A 40 2.94 0.64 18.04
CA SER A 40 3.32 1.47 16.90
C SER A 40 2.71 2.86 17.05
N ALA A 41 3.42 3.86 16.54
CA ALA A 41 2.97 5.22 16.38
C ALA A 41 2.69 5.47 14.91
N ALA A 42 1.59 6.14 14.59
CA ALA A 42 1.21 6.51 13.24
C ALA A 42 1.08 8.04 13.15
N ALA A 43 1.48 8.60 12.02
CA ALA A 43 1.33 9.99 11.70
C ALA A 43 0.79 10.12 10.27
N ARG A 44 -0.10 11.06 10.05
CA ARG A 44 -0.60 11.46 8.73
C ARG A 44 -0.58 12.97 8.64
N TYR A 45 -0.01 13.46 7.56
CA TYR A 45 0.07 14.86 7.22
C TYR A 45 -0.58 15.09 5.85
N THR A 46 -1.72 15.74 5.84
CA THR A 46 -2.50 16.03 4.62
C THR A 46 -2.26 17.49 4.22
N MET A 47 -1.74 17.68 3.01
CA MET A 47 -1.62 18.95 2.29
C MET A 47 -2.75 19.05 1.25
N ASP A 48 -2.76 20.12 0.44
CA ASP A 48 -3.87 20.38 -0.48
C ASP A 48 -3.97 19.30 -1.59
N ASP A 49 -2.86 18.93 -2.24
CA ASP A 49 -2.84 17.87 -3.29
C ASP A 49 -1.93 16.67 -2.94
N SER A 50 -1.38 16.62 -1.72
CA SER A 50 -0.48 15.55 -1.28
C SER A 50 -0.79 15.10 0.14
N GLU A 51 -0.57 13.83 0.42
CA GLU A 51 -0.68 13.26 1.75
C GLU A 51 0.58 12.47 2.06
N VAL A 52 1.10 12.63 3.27
CA VAL A 52 2.24 11.86 3.76
C VAL A 52 1.80 11.11 4.99
N SER A 53 1.97 9.80 5.01
CA SER A 53 1.71 8.99 6.19
C SER A 53 2.96 8.23 6.59
N GLY A 54 3.14 8.02 7.88
CA GLY A 54 4.23 7.23 8.43
C GLY A 54 3.75 6.43 9.62
N THR A 55 4.16 5.18 9.70
CA THR A 55 3.95 4.31 10.85
C THR A 55 5.31 3.84 11.35
N LEU A 56 5.57 3.98 12.64
CA LEU A 56 6.78 3.53 13.30
C LEU A 56 6.39 2.55 14.40
N GLY A 57 6.84 1.31 14.31
CA GLY A 57 6.66 0.30 15.35
C GLY A 57 7.98 -0.31 15.79
N ALA A 58 7.93 -1.12 16.84
CA ALA A 58 9.11 -1.86 17.31
C ALA A 58 9.70 -2.82 16.25
N ALA A 59 8.90 -3.26 15.28
CA ALA A 59 9.32 -4.18 14.23
C ALA A 59 9.89 -3.49 12.97
N GLY A 60 9.69 -2.18 12.81
CA GLY A 60 10.00 -1.48 11.57
C GLY A 60 9.29 -0.14 11.45
N PHE A 61 9.55 0.56 10.37
CA PHE A 61 8.79 1.74 9.99
C PHE A 61 8.32 1.64 8.54
N HIS A 62 7.21 2.30 8.24
CA HIS A 62 6.63 2.38 6.92
C HIS A 62 6.26 3.83 6.65
N VAL A 63 6.64 4.36 5.48
CA VAL A 63 6.32 5.74 5.06
C VAL A 63 5.66 5.68 3.70
N CYS A 64 4.53 6.37 3.54
CA CYS A 64 3.85 6.55 2.26
C CYS A 64 3.77 8.04 1.95
N TYR A 65 4.06 8.38 0.72
CA TYR A 65 3.87 9.69 0.13
C TYR A 65 2.91 9.55 -1.04
N PHE A 66 1.74 10.15 -0.91
CA PHE A 66 0.74 10.22 -1.96
C PHE A 66 0.72 11.64 -2.53
N LYS A 67 0.73 11.76 -3.86
CA LYS A 67 0.58 13.03 -4.56
C LYS A 67 -0.43 12.86 -5.68
N GLN A 68 -1.49 13.65 -5.63
CA GLN A 68 -2.38 13.83 -6.77
C GLN A 68 -1.76 14.89 -7.68
N ALA A 69 -1.24 14.47 -8.83
CA ALA A 69 -0.65 15.38 -9.80
C ALA A 69 -1.71 15.98 -10.74
N SER A 70 -2.78 15.23 -10.99
CA SER A 70 -3.93 15.65 -11.80
C SER A 70 -5.16 14.83 -11.39
N GLU A 71 -6.35 15.20 -11.88
CA GLU A 71 -7.56 14.36 -11.75
C GLU A 71 -7.37 12.97 -12.38
N GLN A 72 -6.49 12.89 -13.38
CA GLN A 72 -6.20 11.66 -14.10
C GLN A 72 -4.95 10.93 -13.61
N LEU A 73 -4.03 11.60 -12.88
CA LEU A 73 -2.73 11.05 -12.51
C LEU A 73 -2.48 11.16 -11.01
N GLN A 74 -2.27 10.01 -10.39
CA GLN A 74 -1.88 9.87 -8.99
C GLN A 74 -0.53 9.18 -8.92
N VAL A 75 0.34 9.66 -8.04
CA VAL A 75 1.66 9.10 -7.80
C VAL A 75 1.78 8.77 -6.33
N VAL A 76 2.34 7.60 -6.05
CA VAL A 76 2.55 7.11 -4.70
C VAL A 76 4.01 6.66 -4.58
N ALA A 77 4.66 6.98 -3.48
CA ALA A 77 5.94 6.44 -3.12
C ALA A 77 5.83 5.87 -1.70
N GLU A 78 6.24 4.63 -1.53
CA GLU A 78 6.18 3.90 -0.27
C GLU A 78 7.58 3.43 0.09
N MET A 79 7.87 3.37 1.38
CA MET A 79 9.12 2.84 1.90
C MET A 79 8.82 2.03 3.14
N ASP A 80 9.06 0.73 3.04
CA ASP A 80 8.93 -0.23 4.12
C ASP A 80 10.31 -0.63 4.63
N THR A 81 10.56 -0.47 5.91
CA THR A 81 11.79 -0.94 6.56
C THR A 81 11.45 -1.85 7.72
N SER A 82 11.89 -3.10 7.65
CA SER A 82 11.70 -4.10 8.69
C SER A 82 13.01 -4.33 9.44
N PHE A 83 13.04 -3.99 10.73
CA PHE A 83 14.21 -4.23 11.58
C PHE A 83 14.42 -5.72 11.87
N ARG A 84 13.33 -6.49 11.90
CA ARG A 84 13.40 -7.94 12.13
C ARG A 84 14.03 -8.69 10.96
N GLY A 85 13.74 -8.25 9.74
CA GLY A 85 14.35 -8.79 8.52
C GLY A 85 15.67 -8.12 8.14
N MET A 86 15.99 -6.96 8.73
CA MET A 86 17.02 -6.03 8.23
C MET A 86 16.88 -5.75 6.73
N GLU A 87 15.64 -5.61 6.27
CA GLU A 87 15.30 -5.34 4.88
C GLU A 87 14.60 -4.00 4.76
N SER A 88 14.92 -3.27 3.70
CA SER A 88 14.26 -2.01 3.35
C SER A 88 13.87 -2.04 1.88
N VAL A 89 12.60 -1.80 1.61
CA VAL A 89 12.03 -1.84 0.26
C VAL A 89 11.34 -0.51 -0.01
N GLY A 90 11.88 0.24 -0.97
CA GLY A 90 11.18 1.40 -1.53
C GLY A 90 10.36 0.96 -2.74
N THR A 91 9.10 1.40 -2.80
CA THR A 91 8.17 1.14 -3.90
C THR A 91 7.68 2.47 -4.45
N ILE A 92 7.68 2.63 -5.77
CA ILE A 92 7.10 3.80 -6.44
C ILE A 92 5.98 3.28 -7.34
N GLY A 93 4.79 3.83 -7.15
CA GLY A 93 3.59 3.51 -7.90
C GLY A 93 3.00 4.74 -8.57
N TYR A 94 2.27 4.52 -9.65
CA TYR A 94 1.44 5.53 -10.28
C TYR A 94 0.15 4.92 -10.77
N GLN A 95 -0.91 5.73 -10.76
CA GLN A 95 -2.20 5.38 -11.29
C GLN A 95 -2.66 6.46 -12.26
N VAL A 96 -2.90 6.06 -13.50
CA VAL A 96 -3.48 6.89 -14.55
C VAL A 96 -4.90 6.42 -14.81
N THR A 97 -5.87 7.30 -14.61
CA THR A 97 -7.28 7.06 -14.92
C THR A 97 -7.70 8.00 -16.05
N ILE A 98 -8.05 7.43 -17.20
CA ILE A 98 -8.51 8.16 -18.38
C ILE A 98 -10.03 7.99 -18.48
N PRO A 99 -10.83 8.93 -17.93
CA PRO A 99 -12.29 8.83 -17.94
C PRO A 99 -12.88 8.80 -19.36
N LYS A 100 -12.24 9.48 -20.34
CA LYS A 100 -12.68 9.46 -21.75
C LYS A 100 -12.67 8.06 -22.38
N ALA A 101 -11.86 7.16 -21.85
CA ALA A 101 -11.69 5.82 -22.37
C ALA A 101 -12.06 4.75 -21.33
N ASP A 102 -12.63 5.11 -20.17
CA ASP A 102 -12.88 4.17 -19.05
C ASP A 102 -11.70 3.21 -18.80
N LEU A 103 -10.48 3.76 -18.83
CA LEU A 103 -9.25 3.01 -18.72
C LEU A 103 -8.53 3.43 -17.45
N VAL A 104 -8.17 2.45 -16.62
CA VAL A 104 -7.34 2.64 -15.42
C VAL A 104 -6.07 1.85 -15.61
N PHE A 105 -4.94 2.53 -15.59
CA PHE A 105 -3.63 1.93 -15.65
C PHE A 105 -2.91 2.20 -14.35
N ARG A 106 -2.42 1.14 -13.70
CA ARG A 106 -1.64 1.18 -12.48
C ARG A 106 -0.28 0.56 -12.77
N GLY A 107 0.79 1.23 -12.36
CA GLY A 107 2.14 0.72 -12.45
C GLY A 107 2.83 0.83 -11.10
N MET A 108 3.72 -0.11 -10.79
CA MET A 108 4.59 -0.05 -9.62
C MET A 108 5.97 -0.62 -9.94
N VAL A 109 6.98 -0.07 -9.28
CA VAL A 109 8.35 -0.58 -9.28
C VAL A 109 8.89 -0.54 -7.86
N ASP A 110 9.55 -1.61 -7.44
CA ASP A 110 10.19 -1.67 -6.14
C ASP A 110 11.72 -1.75 -6.25
N SER A 111 12.39 -1.54 -5.11
CA SER A 111 13.85 -1.61 -4.98
C SER A 111 14.41 -3.03 -5.09
N ASN A 112 13.54 -4.04 -5.10
CA ASN A 112 13.88 -5.46 -5.27
C ASN A 112 13.78 -5.90 -6.74
N TRP A 113 13.71 -4.94 -7.67
CA TRP A 113 13.54 -5.17 -9.11
C TRP A 113 12.27 -5.93 -9.49
N ASN A 114 11.22 -5.80 -8.68
CA ASN A 114 9.87 -6.16 -9.08
C ASN A 114 9.21 -4.97 -9.78
N ILE A 115 8.63 -5.25 -10.93
CA ILE A 115 7.86 -4.32 -11.73
C ILE A 115 6.47 -4.91 -11.91
N GLY A 116 5.44 -4.18 -11.51
CA GLY A 116 4.04 -4.57 -11.63
C GLY A 116 3.27 -3.57 -12.49
N ALA A 117 2.33 -4.07 -13.28
CA ALA A 117 1.39 -3.23 -14.01
C ALA A 117 0.01 -3.89 -14.09
N VAL A 118 -1.04 -3.08 -13.98
CA VAL A 118 -2.43 -3.50 -14.12
C VAL A 118 -3.14 -2.51 -15.05
N LEU A 119 -3.79 -3.04 -16.08
CA LEU A 119 -4.59 -2.30 -17.03
C LEU A 119 -6.04 -2.80 -16.93
N GLU A 120 -6.92 -1.94 -16.46
CA GLU A 120 -8.36 -2.17 -16.46
C GLU A 120 -8.98 -1.32 -17.57
N LYS A 121 -9.76 -1.94 -18.46
CA LYS A 121 -10.43 -1.27 -19.56
C LYS A 121 -11.89 -1.70 -19.58
N LYS A 122 -12.82 -0.76 -19.42
CA LYS A 122 -14.24 -1.03 -19.63
C LYS A 122 -14.56 -1.03 -21.12
N LEU A 123 -15.27 -2.05 -21.56
CA LEU A 123 -15.63 -2.27 -22.96
C LEU A 123 -17.05 -1.76 -23.21
N GLN A 124 -17.23 -0.45 -23.40
CA GLN A 124 -18.53 0.07 -23.87
C GLN A 124 -18.87 -0.53 -25.25
N PRO A 125 -20.11 -0.98 -25.54
CA PRO A 125 -21.38 -0.82 -24.80
C PRO A 125 -21.76 -1.96 -23.84
N LEU A 126 -20.88 -2.92 -23.58
CA LEU A 126 -21.16 -4.06 -22.71
C LEU A 126 -20.67 -3.76 -21.27
N PRO A 127 -21.33 -4.25 -20.21
CA PRO A 127 -20.91 -4.04 -18.84
C PRO A 127 -19.75 -4.98 -18.43
N PHE A 128 -18.76 -5.13 -19.33
CA PHE A 128 -17.58 -5.94 -19.11
C PHE A 128 -16.36 -5.04 -18.88
N THR A 129 -15.61 -5.35 -17.82
CA THR A 129 -14.30 -4.76 -17.57
C THR A 129 -13.24 -5.80 -17.84
N PHE A 130 -12.39 -5.55 -18.84
CA PHE A 130 -11.22 -6.37 -19.09
C PHE A 130 -10.08 -5.88 -18.19
N ALA A 131 -9.54 -6.76 -17.37
CA ALA A 131 -8.39 -6.51 -16.51
C ALA A 131 -7.21 -7.34 -16.99
N LEU A 132 -6.08 -6.69 -17.29
CA LEU A 132 -4.82 -7.32 -17.62
C LEU A 132 -3.78 -6.91 -16.57
N SER A 133 -3.13 -7.88 -15.95
CA SER A 133 -2.10 -7.65 -14.95
C SER A 133 -0.82 -8.39 -15.31
N GLY A 134 0.33 -7.76 -15.08
CA GLY A 134 1.64 -8.35 -15.22
C GLY A 134 2.52 -8.00 -14.03
N MET A 135 3.29 -8.95 -13.55
CA MET A 135 4.33 -8.74 -12.56
C MET A 135 5.61 -9.44 -13.02
N ALA A 136 6.68 -8.68 -13.11
CA ALA A 136 8.00 -9.13 -13.50
C ALA A 136 8.95 -8.96 -12.31
N ASN A 137 9.63 -10.03 -11.91
CA ASN A 137 10.77 -9.96 -11.01
C ASN A 137 12.03 -10.15 -11.84
N GLN A 138 12.78 -9.07 -12.05
CA GLN A 138 14.00 -9.11 -12.85
C GLN A 138 15.13 -9.87 -12.15
N ALA A 139 15.21 -9.80 -10.81
CA ALA A 139 16.24 -10.49 -10.04
C ALA A 139 16.12 -12.02 -10.13
N LYS A 140 14.89 -12.55 -10.18
CA LYS A 140 14.58 -13.99 -10.27
C LYS A 140 14.22 -14.44 -11.68
N GLN A 141 14.19 -13.54 -12.65
CA GLN A 141 13.74 -13.78 -14.03
C GLN A 141 12.36 -14.46 -14.09
N GLN A 142 11.45 -14.05 -13.19
CA GLN A 142 10.10 -14.62 -13.11
C GLN A 142 9.07 -13.60 -13.58
N PHE A 143 8.26 -14.01 -14.55
CA PHE A 143 7.18 -13.19 -15.10
C PHE A 143 5.85 -13.88 -14.84
N LYS A 144 4.91 -13.14 -14.26
CA LYS A 144 3.55 -13.58 -13.99
C LYS A 144 2.62 -12.65 -14.75
N PHE A 145 1.80 -13.22 -15.61
CA PHE A 145 0.77 -12.49 -16.33
C PHE A 145 -0.59 -13.10 -16.01
N GLY A 146 -1.60 -12.26 -15.95
CA GLY A 146 -2.98 -12.66 -15.72
C GLY A 146 -3.90 -11.74 -16.49
N CYS A 147 -4.96 -12.30 -17.04
CA CYS A 147 -6.06 -11.53 -17.58
C CYS A 147 -7.36 -12.02 -16.95
N GLY A 148 -8.33 -11.13 -16.83
CA GLY A 148 -9.63 -11.41 -16.27
C GLY A 148 -10.70 -10.57 -16.96
N LEU A 149 -11.90 -11.10 -17.02
CA LEU A 149 -13.09 -10.38 -17.44
C LEU A 149 -14.02 -10.27 -16.24
N ILE A 150 -14.32 -9.05 -15.83
CA ILE A 150 -15.22 -8.77 -14.72
C ILE A 150 -16.57 -8.38 -15.33
N ILE A 151 -17.60 -9.13 -14.97
CA ILE A 151 -19.00 -8.87 -15.34
C ILE A 151 -19.61 -8.12 -14.16
N GLY A 152 -20.05 -6.88 -14.39
CA GLY A 152 -20.66 -6.01 -13.38
C GLY A 152 -22.06 -5.55 -13.77
#